data_AF-A0A660RYR8-F1
#
_entry.id   AF-A0A660RYR8-F1
#
_cell.length_a   1.000
_cell.length_b   1.000
_cell.length_c   1.000
_cell.angle_alpha   90.00
_cell.angle_beta   90.00
_cell.angle_gamma   90.00
#
_symmetry.space_group_name_H-M   'P 1'
#
loop_
_entity.id
_entity.type
_entity.pdbx_description
1 polymer ?
#
loop_
_entity_poly.entity_id
_entity_poly.type
_entity_poly.pdbx_seq_one_letter_code
_entity_poly.pdbx_strand_id
1 'polypeptide(L)'
;MSLRILFFIIFIFFPSCSKISFYYPTKLISNQTFYGKIWWKLSFYKENNVQTFGGYADFEISIDYLYIKLKSPFGSTIGLIEWKKDFPREIIFYNLKEKKSFCFTFNTPLSLFEYLNLYFLGIKNKKAIWYIKKNKFIYSFSFPEKKGKIRSSKFYLEWKIKKIFKTNKQNLKFLAFSFKDFEPVKILLFDQFD
;
A
#
# COMPACT_ATOMS: atom_id res chain seq x y z
N MET A 1 9.27 35.93 -45.98
CA MET A 1 9.43 35.72 -44.52
C MET A 1 8.12 35.16 -43.95
N SER A 2 7.57 34.15 -44.62
CA SER A 2 7.72 32.72 -44.31
C SER A 2 6.88 32.29 -43.11
N LEU A 3 5.65 31.87 -43.43
CA LEU A 3 4.71 31.07 -42.64
C LEU A 3 5.30 29.77 -42.04
N ARG A 4 6.61 29.52 -42.22
CA ARG A 4 7.33 28.30 -41.81
C ARG A 4 7.98 28.39 -40.43
N ILE A 5 8.00 29.57 -39.78
CA ILE A 5 8.65 29.74 -38.46
C ILE A 5 7.65 29.58 -37.31
N LEU A 6 6.36 29.88 -37.51
CA LEU A 6 5.36 29.72 -36.45
C LEU A 6 4.96 28.25 -36.21
N PHE A 7 5.08 27.40 -37.24
CA PHE A 7 4.81 25.96 -37.11
C PHE A 7 5.89 25.21 -36.31
N PHE A 8 7.10 25.78 -36.17
CA PHE A 8 8.19 25.18 -35.40
C PHE A 8 8.05 25.39 -33.89
N ILE A 9 7.28 26.38 -33.45
CA ILE A 9 7.06 26.65 -32.02
C ILE A 9 5.97 25.74 -31.43
N ILE A 10 5.07 25.20 -32.26
CA ILE A 10 3.98 24.31 -31.83
C ILE A 10 4.48 22.89 -31.52
N PHE A 11 5.66 22.49 -32.01
CA PHE A 11 6.14 21.10 -31.94
C PHE A 11 7.22 20.80 -30.87
N ILE A 12 7.79 21.80 -30.19
CA ILE A 12 9.02 21.56 -29.40
C ILE A 12 8.82 21.32 -27.89
N PHE A 13 7.67 21.62 -27.27
CA PHE A 13 7.51 21.33 -25.82
C PHE A 13 6.11 20.85 -25.41
N PHE A 14 5.50 19.96 -26.19
CA PHE A 14 4.76 18.88 -25.55
C PHE A 14 5.79 17.84 -25.13
N PRO A 15 6.26 17.79 -23.87
CA PRO A 15 6.56 16.49 -23.31
C PRO A 15 5.21 15.78 -23.38
N SER A 16 5.03 14.97 -24.43
CA SER A 16 4.10 13.86 -24.42
C SER A 16 4.60 12.95 -23.31
N CYS A 17 4.32 13.40 -22.08
CA CYS A 17 4.28 12.62 -20.87
C CYS A 17 3.12 11.69 -21.16
N SER A 18 3.42 10.65 -21.94
CA SER A 18 2.57 9.50 -22.08
C SER A 18 2.29 9.10 -20.64
N LYS A 19 1.10 9.50 -20.17
CA LYS A 19 0.49 8.89 -19.02
C LYS A 19 0.32 7.46 -19.49
N ILE A 20 1.35 6.63 -19.25
CA ILE A 20 1.24 5.19 -19.34
C ILE A 20 -0.03 4.90 -18.56
N SER A 21 -1.07 4.49 -19.27
CA SER A 21 -2.34 4.16 -18.66
C SER A 21 -2.04 2.99 -17.75
N PHE A 22 -1.95 3.29 -16.47
CA PHE A 22 -1.75 2.31 -15.41
C PHE A 22 -3.05 1.53 -15.27
N TYR A 23 -3.34 0.67 -16.25
CA TYR A 23 -4.39 -0.33 -16.16
C TYR A 23 -3.71 -1.69 -16.10
N TYR A 24 -3.54 -2.20 -14.88
CA TYR A 24 -3.15 -3.58 -14.68
C TYR A 24 -4.44 -4.41 -14.68
N PRO A 25 -4.81 -5.11 -15.77
CA PRO A 25 -5.85 -6.13 -15.67
C PRO A 25 -5.43 -7.15 -14.61
N THR A 26 -6.38 -7.68 -13.85
CA THR A 26 -6.14 -8.70 -12.80
C THR A 26 -5.33 -9.91 -13.31
N LYS A 27 -5.46 -10.26 -14.60
CA LYS A 27 -4.66 -11.31 -15.25
C LYS A 27 -3.14 -11.06 -15.20
N LEU A 28 -2.69 -9.80 -15.11
CA LEU A 28 -1.27 -9.42 -15.13
C LEU A 28 -0.54 -9.74 -13.82
N ILE A 29 -1.24 -9.87 -12.69
CA ILE A 29 -0.61 -10.20 -11.39
C ILE A 29 -0.39 -11.71 -11.21
N SER A 30 -1.18 -12.55 -11.89
CA SER A 30 -1.17 -14.01 -11.67
C SER A 30 0.22 -14.67 -11.75
N ASN A 31 1.11 -14.14 -12.60
CA ASN A 31 2.47 -14.64 -12.81
C ASN A 31 3.56 -13.59 -12.58
N GLN A 32 3.24 -12.44 -11.96
CA GLN A 32 4.17 -11.33 -11.82
C GLN A 32 4.22 -10.78 -10.41
N THR A 33 5.43 -10.54 -9.94
CA THR A 33 5.69 -9.77 -8.75
C THR A 33 5.94 -8.32 -9.16
N PHE A 34 5.25 -7.39 -8.52
CA PHE A 34 5.53 -5.96 -8.62
C PHE A 34 6.30 -5.52 -7.39
N TYR A 35 7.25 -4.61 -7.57
CA TYR A 35 7.97 -4.01 -6.46
C TYR A 35 8.23 -2.54 -6.74
N GLY A 36 8.48 -1.77 -5.69
CA GLY A 36 8.68 -0.35 -5.87
C GLY A 36 8.74 0.43 -4.57
N LYS A 37 8.41 1.72 -4.68
CA LYS A 37 8.46 2.66 -3.55
C LYS A 37 7.12 3.35 -3.39
N ILE A 38 6.68 3.48 -2.16
CA ILE A 38 5.54 4.31 -1.76
C ILE A 38 5.97 5.42 -0.82
N TRP A 39 5.18 6.49 -0.81
CA TRP A 39 5.06 7.37 0.34
C TRP A 39 3.73 7.07 1.03
N TRP A 40 3.69 7.11 2.35
CA TRP A 40 2.49 6.84 3.13
C TRP A 40 2.29 7.87 4.24
N LYS A 41 1.03 8.04 4.65
CA LYS A 41 0.60 8.87 5.78
C LYS A 41 -0.53 8.17 6.52
N LEU A 42 -0.42 8.08 7.83
CA LEU A 42 -1.43 7.55 8.73
C LEU A 42 -1.75 8.60 9.79
N SER A 43 -3.02 8.97 9.89
CA SER A 43 -3.52 9.86 10.94
C SER A 43 -4.50 9.09 11.82
N PHE A 44 -4.34 9.18 13.14
CA PHE A 44 -5.27 8.66 14.13
C PHE A 44 -6.00 9.82 14.79
N TYR A 45 -7.32 9.66 14.97
CA TYR A 45 -8.19 10.65 15.58
C TYR A 45 -8.63 10.13 16.95
N LYS A 46 -8.23 10.80 18.04
CA LYS A 46 -8.66 10.46 19.41
C LYS A 46 -8.95 11.74 20.19
N GLU A 47 -10.18 11.87 20.72
CA GLU A 47 -10.56 12.87 21.74
C GLU A 47 -9.99 14.28 21.47
N ASN A 48 -10.20 14.78 20.24
CA ASN A 48 -9.74 16.09 19.74
C ASN A 48 -8.25 16.23 19.39
N ASN A 49 -7.44 15.19 19.56
CA ASN A 49 -6.06 15.14 19.10
C ASN A 49 -5.91 14.32 17.81
N VAL A 50 -5.04 14.81 16.93
CA VAL A 50 -4.67 14.13 15.69
C VAL A 50 -3.20 13.78 15.72
N GLN A 51 -2.89 12.48 15.81
CA GLN A 51 -1.52 12.00 15.65
C GLN A 51 -1.30 11.59 14.21
N THR A 52 -0.28 12.15 13.57
CA THR A 52 0.04 11.87 12.17
C THR A 52 1.45 11.33 12.04
N PHE A 53 1.55 10.18 11.38
CA PHE A 53 2.79 9.51 11.01
C PHE A 53 2.88 9.42 9.49
N GLY A 54 4.10 9.36 8.95
CA GLY A 54 4.28 9.16 7.53
C GLY A 54 5.75 8.96 7.18
N GLY A 55 5.98 8.48 5.98
CA GLY A 55 7.33 8.21 5.52
C GLY A 55 7.36 7.52 4.17
N TYR A 56 8.52 6.96 3.85
CA TYR A 56 8.72 6.16 2.66
C TYR A 56 8.73 4.68 3.03
N ALA A 57 8.32 3.85 2.08
CA ALA A 57 8.43 2.42 2.19
C ALA A 57 8.76 1.81 0.83
N ASP A 58 9.48 0.70 0.84
CA ASP A 58 9.58 -0.15 -0.33
C ASP A 58 8.46 -1.20 -0.23
N PHE A 59 7.86 -1.58 -1.35
CA PHE A 59 6.84 -2.63 -1.38
C PHE A 59 7.20 -3.74 -2.36
N GLU A 60 6.69 -4.92 -2.09
CA GLU A 60 6.67 -6.04 -3.00
C GLU A 60 5.30 -6.72 -2.93
N ILE A 61 4.73 -7.06 -4.07
CA ILE A 61 3.36 -7.54 -4.15
C ILE A 61 3.24 -8.59 -5.26
N SER A 62 2.51 -9.65 -4.96
CA SER A 62 2.14 -10.73 -5.88
C SER A 62 0.64 -10.99 -5.74
N ILE A 63 0.12 -12.01 -6.42
CA ILE A 63 -1.26 -12.48 -6.25
C ILE A 63 -1.48 -13.08 -4.85
N ASP A 64 -0.42 -13.62 -4.23
CA ASP A 64 -0.52 -14.35 -2.96
C ASP A 64 -0.01 -13.57 -1.74
N TYR A 65 0.64 -12.42 -1.94
CA TYR A 65 1.20 -11.65 -0.82
C TYR A 65 1.34 -10.15 -1.10
N LEU A 66 1.46 -9.39 -0.01
CA LEU A 66 1.85 -8.00 0.03
C LEU A 66 2.85 -7.79 1.17
N TYR A 67 4.03 -7.27 0.83
CA TYR A 67 5.07 -6.87 1.79
C TYR A 67 5.34 -5.37 1.67
N ILE A 68 5.46 -4.68 2.81
CA ILE A 68 5.80 -3.26 2.88
C ILE A 68 6.92 -3.04 3.90
N LYS A 69 8.11 -2.64 3.43
CA LYS A 69 9.26 -2.29 4.26
C LYS A 69 9.26 -0.80 4.59
N LEU A 70 8.85 -0.47 5.81
CA LEU A 70 8.88 0.90 6.32
C LEU A 70 10.32 1.37 6.48
N LYS A 71 10.62 2.57 5.99
CA LYS A 71 11.96 3.18 6.04
C LYS A 71 12.00 4.34 7.01
N SER A 72 13.12 4.48 7.72
CA SER A 72 13.48 5.71 8.42
C SER A 72 13.83 6.82 7.41
N PRO A 73 13.93 8.08 7.85
CA PRO A 73 14.43 9.18 7.01
C PRO A 73 15.82 8.90 6.42
N PHE A 74 16.64 8.10 7.08
CA PHE A 74 17.98 7.71 6.64
C PHE A 74 18.00 6.45 5.73
N GLY A 75 16.83 5.92 5.38
CA GLY A 75 16.70 4.78 4.45
C GLY A 75 16.89 3.39 5.09
N SER A 76 17.18 3.32 6.38
CA SER A 76 17.19 2.04 7.13
C SER A 76 15.78 1.47 7.25
N THR A 77 15.64 0.15 7.17
CA THR A 77 14.34 -0.49 7.38
C THR A 77 14.05 -0.51 8.88
N ILE A 78 12.89 0.01 9.28
CA ILE A 78 12.45 0.09 10.69
C ILE A 78 11.30 -0.86 10.99
N GLY A 79 10.58 -1.32 9.96
CA GLY A 79 9.50 -2.28 10.12
C GLY A 79 9.14 -2.98 8.81
N LEU A 80 8.45 -4.10 8.94
CA LEU A 80 7.89 -4.85 7.83
C LEU A 80 6.42 -5.11 8.10
N ILE A 81 5.54 -4.75 7.17
CA ILE A 81 4.15 -5.17 7.14
C ILE A 81 4.02 -6.32 6.15
N GLU A 82 3.35 -7.37 6.57
CA GLU A 82 3.10 -8.58 5.81
C GLU A 82 1.61 -8.89 5.76
N TRP A 83 1.14 -9.26 4.58
CA TRP A 83 -0.15 -9.86 4.34
C TRP A 83 0.02 -11.01 3.34
N LYS A 84 -0.66 -12.13 3.60
CA LYS A 84 -0.63 -13.34 2.75
C LYS A 84 -2.06 -13.80 2.48
N LYS A 85 -2.29 -14.29 1.26
CA LYS A 85 -3.59 -14.78 0.81
C LYS A 85 -4.05 -16.04 1.56
N ASP A 86 -3.12 -16.88 2.02
CA ASP A 86 -3.43 -18.06 2.83
C ASP A 86 -3.95 -17.69 4.22
N PHE A 87 -3.60 -16.49 4.70
CA PHE A 87 -4.04 -15.92 5.97
C PHE A 87 -4.67 -14.54 5.72
N PRO A 88 -5.75 -14.46 4.92
CA PRO A 88 -6.20 -13.18 4.37
C PRO A 88 -6.69 -12.22 5.44
N ARG A 89 -7.11 -12.76 6.60
CA ARG A 89 -7.59 -12.02 7.77
C ARG A 89 -6.48 -11.59 8.73
N GLU A 90 -5.22 -11.83 8.39
CA GLU A 90 -4.08 -11.50 9.23
C GLU A 90 -3.19 -10.48 8.53
N ILE A 91 -2.83 -9.43 9.26
CA ILE A 91 -1.76 -8.51 8.88
C ILE A 91 -0.72 -8.57 9.99
N ILE A 92 0.51 -8.89 9.64
CA ILE A 92 1.60 -8.99 10.60
C ILE A 92 2.50 -7.76 10.44
N PHE A 93 2.79 -7.09 11.55
CA PHE A 93 3.76 -6.01 11.61
C PHE A 93 4.97 -6.42 12.44
N TYR A 94 6.14 -6.49 11.81
CA TYR A 94 7.41 -6.70 12.49
C TYR A 94 8.06 -5.35 12.77
N ASN A 95 8.16 -4.97 14.04
CA ASN A 95 8.92 -3.82 14.50
C ASN A 95 10.38 -4.24 14.68
N LEU A 96 11.24 -3.87 13.72
CA LEU A 96 12.64 -4.27 13.73
C LEU A 96 13.45 -3.59 14.85
N LYS A 97 13.03 -2.40 15.28
CA LYS A 97 13.72 -1.65 16.34
C LYS A 97 13.54 -2.33 17.70
N GLU A 98 12.32 -2.78 17.98
CA GLU A 98 11.96 -3.41 19.26
C GLU A 98 12.04 -4.94 19.22
N LYS A 99 12.31 -5.52 18.05
CA LYS A 99 12.25 -6.98 17.80
C LYS A 99 10.92 -7.61 18.24
N LYS A 100 9.81 -6.89 18.02
CA LYS A 100 8.45 -7.34 18.32
C LYS A 100 7.66 -7.58 17.05
N SER A 101 6.87 -8.63 17.02
CA SER A 101 5.90 -8.86 15.94
C SER A 101 4.48 -8.71 16.46
N PHE A 102 3.65 -7.97 15.76
CA PHE A 102 2.26 -7.74 16.09
C PHE A 102 1.39 -8.39 15.01
N CYS A 103 0.59 -9.37 15.38
CA CYS A 103 -0.40 -9.96 14.48
C CYS A 103 -1.76 -9.29 14.70
N PHE A 104 -2.30 -8.67 13.66
CA PHE A 104 -3.63 -8.08 13.64
C PHE A 104 -4.58 -9.04 12.93
N THR A 105 -5.48 -9.67 13.69
CA THR A 105 -6.50 -10.58 13.16
C THR A 105 -7.86 -9.88 13.05
N PHE A 106 -8.51 -10.02 11.89
CA PHE A 106 -9.82 -9.46 11.62
C PHE A 106 -10.90 -10.56 11.63
N ASN A 107 -11.84 -10.46 12.57
CA ASN A 107 -12.92 -11.44 12.71
C ASN A 107 -13.97 -11.35 11.61
N THR A 108 -14.22 -10.15 11.08
CA THR A 108 -15.22 -9.94 10.04
C THR A 108 -14.64 -10.26 8.66
N PRO A 109 -15.27 -11.15 7.88
CA PRO A 109 -14.86 -11.40 6.50
C PRO A 109 -15.14 -10.15 5.67
N LEU A 110 -14.09 -9.42 5.32
CA LEU A 110 -14.16 -8.32 4.36
C LEU A 110 -13.44 -8.72 3.08
N SER A 111 -14.10 -8.47 1.95
CA SER A 111 -13.45 -8.58 0.64
C SER A 111 -12.19 -7.74 0.52
N LEU A 112 -12.06 -6.66 1.29
CA LEU A 112 -10.82 -5.89 1.40
C LEU A 112 -9.63 -6.77 1.80
N PHE A 113 -9.81 -7.61 2.81
CA PHE A 113 -8.75 -8.44 3.38
C PHE A 113 -8.44 -9.65 2.50
N GLU A 114 -9.40 -10.16 1.72
CA GLU A 114 -9.15 -11.23 0.73
C GLU A 114 -8.34 -10.76 -0.48
N TYR A 115 -8.44 -9.47 -0.82
CA TYR A 115 -7.83 -8.91 -2.02
C TYR A 115 -6.96 -7.69 -1.69
N LEU A 116 -6.33 -7.65 -0.50
CA LEU A 116 -5.62 -6.48 0.00
C LEU A 116 -4.53 -6.02 -0.98
N ASN A 117 -3.83 -6.99 -1.57
CA ASN A 117 -2.87 -6.76 -2.63
C ASN A 117 -3.48 -6.02 -3.85
N LEU A 118 -4.64 -6.47 -4.34
CA LEU A 118 -5.30 -5.87 -5.49
C LEU A 118 -5.85 -4.48 -5.18
N TYR A 119 -6.33 -4.25 -3.96
CA TYR A 119 -6.74 -2.93 -3.48
C TYR A 119 -5.53 -1.98 -3.35
N PHE A 120 -4.38 -2.46 -2.88
CA PHE A 120 -3.17 -1.66 -2.76
C PHE A 120 -2.72 -1.05 -4.11
N LEU A 121 -2.86 -1.83 -5.19
CA LEU A 121 -2.54 -1.38 -6.57
C LEU A 121 -3.70 -0.69 -7.29
N GLY A 122 -4.89 -0.59 -6.67
CA GLY A 122 -6.08 0.02 -7.28
C GLY A 122 -6.76 -0.84 -8.35
N ILE A 123 -6.46 -2.14 -8.43
CA ILE A 123 -6.90 -3.04 -9.52
C ILE A 123 -8.30 -3.60 -9.28
N LYS A 124 -8.68 -3.86 -8.02
CA LYS A 124 -9.97 -4.47 -7.68
C LYS A 124 -11.13 -3.50 -7.94
N ASN A 125 -11.27 -2.47 -7.09
CA ASN A 125 -12.26 -1.40 -7.26
C ASN A 125 -11.58 -0.03 -7.15
N LYS A 126 -12.15 0.99 -7.79
CA LYS A 126 -11.71 2.39 -7.63
C LYS A 126 -12.23 3.03 -6.34
N LYS A 127 -13.41 2.62 -5.87
CA LYS A 127 -14.03 3.06 -4.61
C LYS A 127 -14.76 1.88 -3.99
N ALA A 128 -14.76 1.82 -2.67
CA ALA A 128 -15.51 0.82 -1.91
C ALA A 128 -15.86 1.38 -0.54
N ILE A 129 -16.98 0.91 0.01
CA ILE A 129 -17.41 1.24 1.37
C ILE A 129 -17.69 -0.07 2.08
N TRP A 130 -17.15 -0.23 3.28
CA TRP A 130 -17.42 -1.37 4.13
C TRP A 130 -17.93 -0.91 5.49
N TYR A 131 -18.75 -1.75 6.09
CA TYR A 131 -19.29 -1.56 7.42
C TYR A 131 -18.84 -2.73 8.28
N ILE A 132 -18.07 -2.45 9.33
CA ILE A 132 -17.67 -3.43 10.34
C ILE A 132 -18.26 -2.98 11.66
N LYS A 133 -19.25 -3.72 12.17
CA LYS A 133 -20.04 -3.30 13.34
C LYS A 133 -20.58 -1.87 13.13
N LYS A 134 -20.26 -0.93 14.03
CA LYS A 134 -20.65 0.49 13.96
C LYS A 134 -19.68 1.36 13.14
N ASN A 135 -18.58 0.81 12.63
CA ASN A 135 -17.54 1.56 11.95
C ASN A 135 -17.69 1.50 10.43
N LYS A 136 -17.63 2.68 9.80
CA LYS A 136 -17.65 2.85 8.34
C LYS A 136 -16.23 3.03 7.81
N PHE A 137 -15.85 2.22 6.84
CA PHE A 137 -14.58 2.30 6.13
C PHE A 137 -14.83 2.74 4.70
N ILE A 138 -14.14 3.79 4.26
CA ILE A 138 -14.26 4.33 2.91
C ILE A 138 -12.90 4.22 2.24
N TYR A 139 -12.85 3.46 1.16
CA TYR A 139 -11.67 3.31 0.33
C TYR A 139 -11.83 3.99 -1.02
N SER A 140 -10.73 4.50 -1.55
CA SER A 140 -10.65 4.99 -2.92
C SER A 140 -9.23 4.89 -3.47
N PHE A 141 -9.10 4.75 -4.78
CA PHE A 141 -7.83 4.81 -5.50
C PHE A 141 -7.93 5.73 -6.71
N SER A 142 -6.97 6.65 -6.83
CA SER A 142 -6.79 7.56 -7.95
C SER A 142 -5.65 7.06 -8.82
N PHE A 143 -5.97 6.56 -10.02
CA PHE A 143 -4.98 6.16 -11.02
C PHE A 143 -4.08 7.31 -11.49
N PRO A 144 -4.61 8.52 -11.78
CA PRO A 144 -3.77 9.65 -12.18
C PRO A 144 -2.72 10.01 -11.12
N GLU A 145 -3.07 9.89 -9.84
CA GLU A 145 -2.15 10.19 -8.74
C GLU A 145 -1.36 8.98 -8.24
N LYS A 146 -1.70 7.77 -8.71
CA LYS A 146 -1.25 6.46 -8.21
C LYS A 146 -1.38 6.37 -6.68
N LYS A 147 -2.54 6.78 -6.17
CA LYS A 147 -2.76 7.06 -4.75
C LYS A 147 -3.99 6.34 -4.23
N GLY A 148 -3.81 5.54 -3.19
CA GLY A 148 -4.87 4.88 -2.44
C GLY A 148 -5.12 5.58 -1.10
N LYS A 149 -6.37 5.51 -0.65
CA LYS A 149 -6.82 6.04 0.63
C LYS A 149 -7.80 5.07 1.26
N ILE A 150 -7.70 4.89 2.57
CA ILE A 150 -8.75 4.29 3.39
C ILE A 150 -8.97 5.14 4.63
N ARG A 151 -10.22 5.38 4.99
CA ARG A 151 -10.58 6.19 6.16
C ARG A 151 -11.74 5.62 6.93
N SER A 152 -11.74 5.89 8.23
CA SER A 152 -12.85 5.71 9.15
C SER A 152 -12.98 6.96 10.03
N SER A 153 -13.91 6.96 11.00
CA SER A 153 -13.97 7.99 12.04
C SER A 153 -12.72 8.02 12.93
N LYS A 154 -12.00 6.90 13.05
CA LYS A 154 -10.87 6.73 13.98
C LYS A 154 -9.50 6.92 13.31
N PHE A 155 -9.40 6.74 11.99
CA PHE A 155 -8.13 6.92 11.29
C PHE A 155 -8.28 7.27 9.81
N TYR A 156 -7.19 7.78 9.22
CA TYR A 156 -7.00 8.00 7.79
C TYR A 156 -5.64 7.46 7.36
N LEU A 157 -5.62 6.50 6.45
CA LEU A 157 -4.41 6.00 5.79
C LEU A 157 -4.42 6.41 4.32
N GLU A 158 -3.30 6.94 3.86
CA GLU A 158 -3.04 7.26 2.47
C GLU A 158 -1.69 6.68 2.05
N TRP A 159 -1.63 6.12 0.83
CA TRP A 159 -0.38 5.73 0.19
C TRP A 159 -0.33 6.22 -1.24
N LYS A 160 0.86 6.62 -1.70
CA LYS A 160 1.13 7.05 -3.07
C LYS A 160 2.30 6.25 -3.64
N ILE A 161 2.04 5.52 -4.74
CA ILE A 161 3.07 4.76 -5.46
C ILE A 161 3.96 5.74 -6.23
N LYS A 162 5.22 5.82 -5.81
CA LYS A 162 6.23 6.71 -6.40
C LYS A 162 6.97 6.04 -7.56
N LYS A 163 7.30 4.76 -7.40
CA LYS A 163 7.97 3.93 -8.41
C LYS A 163 7.38 2.53 -8.34
N ILE A 164 7.29 1.86 -9.49
CA ILE A 164 6.82 0.49 -9.61
C ILE A 164 7.52 -0.17 -10.79
N PHE A 165 7.97 -1.39 -10.57
CA PHE A 165 8.69 -2.24 -11.50
C PHE A 165 8.03 -3.62 -11.50
N LYS A 166 8.23 -4.38 -12.56
CA LYS A 166 7.73 -5.74 -12.73
C LYS A 166 8.90 -6.73 -12.74
N THR A 167 8.70 -7.90 -12.17
CA THR A 167 9.64 -9.02 -12.21
C THR A 167 8.86 -10.33 -12.17
N ASN A 168 9.44 -11.39 -12.73
CA ASN A 168 8.88 -12.74 -12.69
C ASN A 168 9.43 -13.56 -11.51
N LYS A 169 10.32 -12.98 -10.71
CA LYS A 169 10.93 -13.62 -9.54
C LYS A 169 10.61 -12.83 -8.28
N GLN A 170 10.26 -13.53 -7.21
CA GLN A 170 10.21 -12.96 -5.86
C GLN A 170 11.57 -12.38 -5.49
N ASN A 171 11.61 -11.15 -4.97
CA ASN A 171 12.87 -10.55 -4.57
C ASN A 171 13.19 -11.04 -3.16
N LEU A 172 14.02 -12.08 -3.05
CA LEU A 172 14.45 -12.65 -1.77
C LEU A 172 15.05 -11.60 -0.81
N LYS A 173 15.56 -10.47 -1.31
CA LYS A 173 15.99 -9.34 -0.46
C LYS A 173 14.86 -8.76 0.38
N PHE A 174 13.59 -8.91 -0.02
CA PHE A 174 12.46 -8.52 0.82
C PHE A 174 12.32 -9.40 2.06
N LEU A 175 12.70 -10.68 1.99
CA LEU A 175 12.45 -11.70 3.00
C LEU A 175 13.65 -12.10 3.87
N ALA A 176 14.81 -11.46 3.70
CA ALA A 176 16.05 -11.83 4.40
C ALA A 176 16.08 -11.58 5.94
N PHE A 177 14.93 -11.50 6.61
CA PHE A 177 14.85 -11.39 8.07
C PHE A 177 14.60 -12.77 8.69
N SER A 178 15.42 -13.15 9.68
CA SER A 178 15.11 -14.30 10.54
C SER A 178 13.99 -13.89 11.50
N PHE A 179 12.76 -14.32 11.21
CA PHE A 179 11.59 -14.01 12.04
C PHE A 179 11.52 -14.83 13.34
N LYS A 180 12.43 -15.82 13.51
CA LYS A 180 12.51 -16.66 14.70
C LYS A 180 12.91 -15.91 15.97
N ASP A 181 13.47 -14.71 15.81
CA ASP A 181 14.01 -13.88 16.91
C ASP A 181 13.04 -12.78 17.38
N PHE A 182 11.81 -12.76 16.86
CA PHE A 182 10.80 -11.76 17.22
C PHE A 182 9.91 -12.29 18.33
N GLU A 183 9.74 -11.49 19.38
CA GLU A 183 8.77 -11.79 20.43
C GLU A 183 7.34 -11.52 19.87
N PRO A 184 6.46 -12.53 19.82
CA PRO A 184 5.12 -12.35 19.31
C PRO A 184 4.24 -11.63 20.34
N VAL A 185 3.79 -10.44 19.99
CA VAL A 185 2.74 -9.72 20.70
C VAL A 185 1.43 -9.96 19.96
N LYS A 186 0.59 -10.83 20.51
CA LYS A 186 -0.72 -11.10 19.93
C LYS A 186 -1.68 -9.96 20.26
N ILE A 187 -1.90 -9.04 19.32
CA ILE A 187 -2.96 -8.04 19.43
C ILE A 187 -4.23 -8.65 18.83
N LEU A 188 -4.99 -9.31 19.69
CA LEU A 188 -6.32 -9.77 19.34
C LEU A 188 -7.27 -8.56 19.30
N LEU A 189 -7.75 -8.29 18.08
CA LEU A 189 -8.99 -7.60 17.73
C LEU A 189 -8.93 -6.07 17.50
N PHE A 190 -9.35 -5.67 16.29
CA PHE A 190 -9.98 -4.35 16.08
C PHE A 190 -11.42 -4.29 16.65
N ASP A 191 -11.89 -5.35 17.32
CA ASP A 191 -13.16 -5.37 18.06
C ASP A 191 -13.10 -4.63 19.40
N GLN A 192 -11.92 -4.17 19.84
CA GLN A 192 -11.76 -3.36 21.06
C GLN A 192 -11.72 -1.85 20.79
N PHE A 193 -11.87 -1.41 19.54
CA PHE A 193 -12.14 -0.01 19.24
C PHE A 193 -13.65 0.25 19.34
N ASP A 194 -14.22 0.04 20.53
CA ASP A 194 -15.47 0.70 20.92
C ASP A 194 -15.11 2.07 21.53
#